data_AF-A0A4U6XJW2-F1
#
_entry.id   AF-A0A4U6XJW2-F1
#
_cell.length_a   1.000
_cell.length_b   1.000
_cell.length_c   1.000
_cell.angle_alpha   90.00
_cell.angle_beta   90.00
_cell.angle_gamma   90.00
#
_symmetry.space_group_name_H-M   'P 1'
#
loop_
_entity.id
_entity.type
_entity.pdbx_description
1 polymer ?
#
loop_
_entity_poly.entity_id
_entity_poly.type
_entity_poly.pdbx_seq_one_letter_code
_entity_poly.pdbx_strand_id
1 'polypeptide(L)'
;MYFAFLRRPLQAWEYINAASAKCLLLLSYPPESESTEDQERIRRIFWSCYILESDYLAELSGLPQSGIARIESSTPLPGEYNTHRDPRVEEQSSMYFLACISMRRLLNRVHQLLYAHGTGAALDHARFPYVVAELNHQLDEWREVLPPAFAFSVGFGFECVVGNSQSQSTATEHGGFLRQRYLTCRSVIYRPYLMWMLSGMAGGNAVSQDALKNCKACLDACLLHILNLRGFGQTVLVDTWICSLSMAGAMLVLLAACRVQALKDLIGPEVLRAGEHLRQLLQGWQGVMGEPTSPSVDQAIRIISDADGFIQHVYRAAGDSQSIRRQ
;
A
#
# COMPACT_ATOMS: atom_id res chain seq x y z
N MET A 1 -18.16 2.09 -4.58
CA MET A 1 -18.13 0.97 -3.61
C MET A 1 -18.60 -0.34 -4.22
N TYR A 2 -19.87 -0.48 -4.65
CA TYR A 2 -20.38 -1.73 -5.25
C TYR A 2 -19.49 -2.31 -6.37
N PHE A 3 -19.11 -1.49 -7.36
CA PHE A 3 -18.22 -1.96 -8.44
C PHE A 3 -16.78 -2.27 -8.01
N ALA A 4 -16.31 -1.68 -6.91
CA ALA A 4 -15.01 -2.03 -6.32
C ALA A 4 -15.08 -3.42 -5.68
N PHE A 5 -16.16 -3.73 -4.95
CA PHE A 5 -16.42 -5.07 -4.41
C PHE A 5 -16.56 -6.12 -5.53
N LEU A 6 -17.21 -5.75 -6.64
CA LEU A 6 -17.25 -6.61 -7.83
C LEU A 6 -15.92 -6.67 -8.61
N ARG A 7 -14.86 -6.01 -8.14
CA ARG A 7 -13.54 -5.96 -8.79
C ARG A 7 -13.60 -5.49 -10.25
N ARG A 8 -14.45 -4.50 -10.52
CA ARG A 8 -14.68 -3.88 -11.83
C ARG A 8 -14.10 -2.47 -11.83
N PRO A 9 -12.77 -2.32 -12.01
CA PRO A 9 -12.08 -1.09 -11.69
C PRO A 9 -12.51 0.10 -12.55
N LEU A 10 -12.76 -0.10 -13.85
CA LEU A 10 -13.15 0.98 -14.75
C LEU A 10 -14.55 1.52 -14.41
N GLN A 11 -15.49 0.64 -14.07
CA GLN A 11 -16.83 1.06 -13.62
C GLN A 11 -16.73 1.74 -12.24
N ALA A 12 -15.93 1.20 -11.32
CA ALA A 12 -15.71 1.84 -10.02
C ALA A 12 -15.15 3.26 -10.18
N TRP A 13 -14.14 3.43 -11.03
CA TRP A 13 -13.57 4.72 -11.37
C TRP A 13 -14.60 5.68 -11.99
N GLU A 14 -15.44 5.22 -12.91
CA GLU A 14 -16.46 6.07 -13.55
C GLU A 14 -17.39 6.72 -12.51
N TYR A 15 -17.88 5.93 -11.55
CA TYR A 15 -18.74 6.45 -10.47
C TYR A 15 -17.98 7.30 -9.46
N ILE A 16 -16.71 6.98 -9.16
CA ILE A 16 -15.85 7.84 -8.32
C ILE A 16 -15.64 9.20 -9.00
N ASN A 17 -15.37 9.21 -10.30
CA ASN A 17 -15.17 10.43 -11.07
C ASN A 17 -16.46 11.26 -11.13
N ALA A 18 -17.60 10.62 -11.40
CA ALA A 18 -18.91 11.30 -11.40
C ALA A 18 -19.27 11.89 -10.03
N ALA A 19 -18.97 11.17 -8.93
CA ALA A 19 -19.16 11.68 -7.57
C ALA A 19 -18.23 12.87 -7.28
N SER A 20 -16.97 12.77 -7.71
CA SER A 20 -15.97 13.84 -7.58
C SER A 20 -16.41 15.10 -8.33
N ALA A 21 -16.86 14.98 -9.57
CA ALA A 21 -17.33 16.11 -10.37
C ALA A 21 -18.54 16.82 -9.72
N LYS A 22 -19.50 16.05 -9.19
CA LYS A 22 -20.65 16.60 -8.45
C LYS A 22 -20.21 17.29 -7.15
N CYS A 23 -19.26 16.70 -6.44
CA CYS A 23 -18.69 17.29 -5.24
C CYS A 23 -18.00 18.63 -5.53
N LEU A 24 -17.18 18.69 -6.60
CA LEU A 24 -16.55 19.92 -7.06
C LEU A 24 -17.56 21.01 -7.43
N LEU A 25 -18.65 20.62 -8.09
CA LEU A 25 -19.75 21.55 -8.42
C LEU A 25 -20.37 22.14 -7.16
N LEU A 26 -20.72 21.30 -6.18
CA LEU A 26 -21.35 21.73 -4.92
C LEU A 26 -20.40 22.61 -4.09
N LEU A 27 -19.10 22.30 -4.05
CA LEU A 27 -18.10 23.12 -3.37
C LEU A 27 -17.88 24.48 -4.06
N SER A 28 -18.06 24.54 -5.39
CA SER A 28 -17.88 25.78 -6.16
C SER A 28 -19.13 26.67 -6.14
N TYR A 29 -20.31 26.06 -6.04
CA TYR A 29 -21.60 26.73 -6.06
C TYR A 29 -22.46 26.22 -4.89
N PRO A 30 -22.11 26.60 -3.64
CA PRO A 30 -22.86 26.17 -2.47
C PRO A 30 -24.30 26.70 -2.53
N PRO A 31 -25.32 25.89 -2.15
CA PRO A 31 -26.71 26.33 -2.07
C PRO A 31 -26.91 27.49 -1.08
N GLU A 32 -27.84 28.39 -1.36
CA GLU A 32 -28.13 29.55 -0.48
C GLU A 32 -28.56 29.15 0.95
N SER A 33 -29.19 28.00 1.10
CA SER A 33 -29.71 27.48 2.38
C SER A 33 -28.95 26.25 2.89
N GLU A 34 -27.65 26.14 2.58
CA GLU A 34 -26.84 25.00 2.98
C GLU A 34 -26.60 24.97 4.50
N SER A 35 -26.96 23.85 5.14
CA SER A 35 -26.71 23.66 6.57
C SER A 35 -25.24 23.30 6.83
N THR A 36 -24.77 23.50 8.06
CA THR A 36 -23.44 23.05 8.49
C THR A 36 -23.29 21.53 8.35
N GLU A 37 -24.37 20.78 8.55
CA GLU A 37 -24.39 19.33 8.37
C GLU A 37 -24.19 18.94 6.89
N ASP A 38 -24.82 19.65 5.96
CA ASP A 38 -24.65 19.42 4.53
C ASP A 38 -23.23 19.73 4.06
N GLN A 39 -22.62 20.80 4.58
CA GLN A 39 -21.21 21.12 4.31
C GLN A 39 -20.26 20.00 4.75
N GLU A 40 -20.49 19.43 5.95
CA GLU A 40 -19.68 18.31 6.44
C GLU A 40 -19.92 17.02 5.64
N ARG A 41 -21.14 16.76 5.17
CA ARG A 41 -21.41 15.64 4.24
C ARG A 41 -20.61 15.79 2.95
N ILE A 42 -20.66 16.96 2.33
CA ILE A 42 -19.95 17.24 1.08
C ILE A 42 -18.45 17.12 1.28
N ARG A 43 -17.92 17.65 2.39
CA ARG A 43 -16.50 17.55 2.74
C ARG A 43 -16.05 16.10 2.97
N ARG A 44 -16.84 15.28 3.66
CA ARG A 44 -16.54 13.86 3.85
C ARG A 44 -16.60 13.07 2.54
N ILE A 45 -17.55 13.41 1.65
CA ILE A 45 -17.61 12.86 0.29
C ILE A 45 -16.38 13.26 -0.51
N PHE A 46 -15.95 14.53 -0.46
CA PHE A 46 -14.73 15.02 -1.10
C PHE A 46 -13.53 14.16 -0.71
N TRP A 47 -13.26 14.00 0.58
CA TRP A 47 -12.09 13.27 1.05
C TRP A 47 -12.16 11.78 0.74
N SER A 48 -13.35 11.19 0.76
CA SER A 48 -13.56 9.81 0.34
C SER A 48 -13.26 9.63 -1.15
N CYS A 49 -13.76 10.54 -1.99
CA CYS A 49 -13.48 10.55 -3.42
C CYS A 49 -12.00 10.79 -3.73
N TYR A 50 -11.35 11.70 -2.99
CA TYR A 50 -9.91 11.96 -3.12
C TYR A 50 -9.08 10.71 -2.82
N ILE A 51 -9.41 9.98 -1.75
CA ILE A 51 -8.72 8.73 -1.40
C ILE A 51 -8.90 7.69 -2.50
N LEU A 52 -10.16 7.42 -2.87
CA LEU A 52 -10.49 6.39 -3.85
C LEU A 52 -9.92 6.72 -5.24
N GLU A 53 -10.08 7.94 -5.73
CA GLU A 53 -9.54 8.34 -7.03
C GLU A 53 -8.01 8.24 -7.05
N SER A 54 -7.34 8.70 -5.99
CA SER A 54 -5.87 8.62 -5.88
C SER A 54 -5.36 7.18 -5.88
N ASP A 55 -6.06 6.25 -5.22
CA ASP A 55 -5.70 4.84 -5.21
C ASP A 55 -5.83 4.20 -6.61
N TYR A 56 -6.88 4.57 -7.35
CA TYR A 56 -7.07 4.08 -8.72
C TYR A 56 -6.07 4.66 -9.71
N LEU A 57 -5.78 5.97 -9.62
CA LEU A 57 -4.82 6.65 -10.50
C LEU A 57 -3.38 6.17 -10.27
N ALA A 58 -3.06 5.68 -9.07
CA ALA A 58 -1.75 5.08 -8.80
C ALA A 58 -1.51 3.80 -9.62
N GLU A 59 -2.57 3.01 -9.88
CA GLU A 59 -2.49 1.78 -10.67
C GLU A 59 -2.84 2.01 -12.17
N LEU A 60 -3.70 2.99 -12.47
CA LEU A 60 -4.21 3.30 -13.80
C LEU A 60 -3.98 4.78 -14.14
N SER A 61 -2.71 5.16 -14.27
CA SER A 61 -2.28 6.55 -14.49
C SER A 61 -2.81 7.20 -15.78
N GLY A 62 -3.25 6.39 -16.75
CA GLY A 62 -3.86 6.87 -17.99
C GLY A 62 -5.33 7.27 -17.88
N LEU A 63 -5.97 7.07 -16.72
CA LEU A 63 -7.37 7.45 -16.53
C LEU A 63 -7.53 8.98 -16.41
N PRO A 64 -8.62 9.55 -16.96
CA PRO A 64 -8.96 10.94 -16.73
C PRO A 64 -9.12 11.28 -15.25
N GLN A 65 -8.58 12.42 -14.83
CA GLN A 65 -8.72 12.92 -13.47
C GLN A 65 -9.94 13.82 -13.37
N SER A 66 -10.72 13.71 -12.30
CA SER A 66 -11.86 14.62 -12.04
C SER A 66 -11.42 16.05 -11.71
N GLY A 67 -10.16 16.21 -11.26
CA GLY A 67 -9.63 17.47 -10.75
C GLY A 67 -9.75 17.64 -9.24
N ILE A 68 -10.26 16.63 -8.51
CA ILE A 68 -10.45 16.69 -7.05
C ILE A 68 -9.11 16.95 -6.31
N ALA A 69 -8.02 16.37 -6.81
CA ALA A 69 -6.68 16.57 -6.25
C ALA A 69 -6.19 18.03 -6.34
N ARG A 70 -6.74 18.87 -7.22
CA ARG A 70 -6.31 20.26 -7.41
C ARG A 70 -6.73 21.19 -6.28
N ILE A 71 -7.84 20.89 -5.60
CA ILE A 71 -8.37 21.70 -4.50
C ILE A 71 -8.13 21.06 -3.13
N GLU A 72 -7.35 19.98 -3.08
CA GLU A 72 -7.01 19.23 -1.88
C GLU A 72 -6.47 20.12 -0.78
N SER A 73 -5.51 21.00 -1.11
CA SER A 73 -4.85 21.88 -0.15
C SER A 73 -5.74 23.00 0.39
N SER A 74 -6.78 23.38 -0.37
CA SER A 74 -7.74 24.43 0.02
C SER A 74 -9.01 23.87 0.67
N THR A 75 -9.21 22.55 0.62
CA THR A 75 -10.39 21.93 1.22
C THR A 75 -10.13 21.65 2.69
N PRO A 76 -11.00 22.10 3.63
CA PRO A 76 -10.81 21.81 5.04
C PRO A 76 -10.87 20.31 5.33
N LEU A 77 -10.21 19.86 6.38
CA LEU A 77 -10.35 18.49 6.87
C LEU A 77 -11.77 18.26 7.44
N PRO A 78 -12.27 17.00 7.40
CA PRO A 78 -13.56 16.65 7.98
C PRO A 78 -13.66 17.09 9.45
N GLY A 79 -14.74 17.80 9.78
CA GLY A 79 -15.04 18.23 11.14
C GLY A 79 -15.95 17.25 11.90
N GLU A 80 -16.55 17.73 12.98
CA GLU A 80 -17.53 16.98 13.77
C GLU A 80 -18.76 16.63 12.93
N TYR A 81 -19.20 15.37 13.01
CA TYR A 81 -20.37 14.89 12.30
C TYR A 81 -20.92 13.64 12.99
N ASN A 82 -22.24 13.62 13.24
CA ASN A 82 -22.88 12.47 13.87
C ASN A 82 -22.94 11.28 12.91
N THR A 83 -22.02 10.34 13.07
CA THR A 83 -21.93 9.11 12.29
C THR A 83 -22.41 7.90 13.07
N HIS A 84 -22.30 7.93 14.40
CA HIS A 84 -22.59 6.78 15.26
C HIS A 84 -23.38 7.20 16.50
N ARG A 85 -24.18 6.26 17.04
CA ARG A 85 -24.91 6.47 18.30
C ARG A 85 -23.99 6.53 19.52
N ASP A 86 -22.86 5.82 19.48
CA ASP A 86 -21.86 5.81 20.55
C ASP A 86 -20.79 6.88 20.26
N PRO A 87 -20.65 7.91 21.12
CA PRO A 87 -19.66 8.97 20.93
C PRO A 87 -18.22 8.46 20.84
N ARG A 88 -17.87 7.36 21.52
CA ARG A 88 -16.50 6.81 21.48
C ARG A 88 -16.20 6.19 20.13
N VAL A 89 -17.18 5.50 19.53
CA VAL A 89 -17.04 4.89 18.20
C VAL A 89 -16.99 5.98 17.13
N GLU A 90 -17.78 7.03 17.29
CA GLU A 90 -17.76 8.21 16.40
C GLU A 90 -16.40 8.92 16.38
N GLU A 91 -15.85 9.20 17.56
CA GLU A 91 -14.54 9.83 17.71
C GLU A 91 -13.46 8.97 17.04
N GLN A 92 -13.42 7.67 17.34
CA GLN A 92 -12.47 6.74 16.72
C GLN A 92 -12.64 6.68 15.19
N SER A 93 -13.88 6.63 14.69
CA SER A 93 -14.16 6.61 13.25
C SER A 93 -13.67 7.88 12.55
N SER A 94 -13.84 9.04 13.20
CA SER A 94 -13.35 10.31 12.68
C SER A 94 -11.81 10.38 12.68
N MET A 95 -11.16 9.93 13.75
CA MET A 95 -9.70 9.82 13.81
C MET A 95 -9.14 8.86 12.75
N TYR A 96 -9.80 7.71 12.55
CA TYR A 96 -9.42 6.76 11.50
C TYR A 96 -9.53 7.39 10.10
N PHE A 97 -10.60 8.12 9.83
CA PHE A 97 -10.77 8.79 8.54
C PHE A 97 -9.68 9.84 8.29
N LEU A 98 -9.31 10.62 9.30
CA LEU A 98 -8.19 11.57 9.23
C LEU A 98 -6.83 10.85 9.02
N ALA A 99 -6.63 9.70 9.66
CA ALA A 99 -5.44 8.88 9.44
C ALA A 99 -5.37 8.37 7.98
N CYS A 100 -6.49 7.93 7.40
CA CYS A 100 -6.57 7.55 5.99
C CYS A 100 -6.28 8.71 5.04
N ILE A 101 -6.83 9.90 5.30
CA ILE A 101 -6.57 11.10 4.50
C ILE A 101 -5.08 11.45 4.53
N SER A 102 -4.50 11.58 5.73
CA SER A 102 -3.10 11.95 5.90
C SER A 102 -2.13 10.94 5.26
N MET A 103 -2.41 9.64 5.41
CA MET A 103 -1.64 8.58 4.74
C MET A 103 -1.72 8.70 3.21
N ARG A 104 -2.91 8.97 2.65
CA ARG A 104 -3.07 9.14 1.21
C ARG A 104 -2.35 10.38 0.67
N ARG A 105 -2.38 11.50 1.40
CA ARG A 105 -1.60 12.71 1.08
C ARG A 105 -0.11 12.40 1.04
N LEU A 106 0.39 11.70 2.05
CA LEU A 106 1.79 11.28 2.12
C LEU A 106 2.18 10.41 0.92
N LEU A 107 1.37 9.40 0.59
CA LEU A 107 1.60 8.57 -0.61
C LEU A 107 1.59 9.39 -1.91
N ASN A 108 0.66 10.33 -2.07
CA ASN A 108 0.63 11.21 -3.24
C ASN A 108 1.90 12.06 -3.34
N ARG A 109 2.39 12.60 -2.21
CA ARG A 109 3.67 13.32 -2.15
C ARG A 109 4.85 12.41 -2.51
N VAL A 110 4.88 11.17 -2.05
CA VAL A 110 5.90 10.17 -2.45
C VAL A 110 5.88 9.99 -3.98
N HIS A 111 4.70 9.78 -4.58
CA HIS A 111 4.57 9.64 -6.03
C HIS A 111 5.06 10.88 -6.79
N GLN A 112 4.68 12.08 -6.33
CA GLN A 112 5.09 13.33 -6.97
C GLN A 112 6.60 13.57 -6.88
N LEU A 113 7.21 13.40 -5.70
CA LEU A 113 8.61 13.73 -5.49
C LEU A 113 9.58 12.68 -6.08
N LEU A 114 9.19 11.40 -6.09
CA LEU A 114 10.04 10.33 -6.59
C LEU A 114 9.75 9.97 -8.05
N TYR A 115 8.49 9.92 -8.47
CA TYR A 115 8.07 9.24 -9.71
C TYR A 115 7.37 10.13 -10.73
N ALA A 116 7.19 11.44 -10.47
CA ALA A 116 6.61 12.35 -11.45
C ALA A 116 7.44 12.39 -12.74
N HIS A 117 6.76 12.37 -13.89
CA HIS A 117 7.42 12.40 -15.19
C HIS A 117 8.25 13.68 -15.35
N GLY A 118 9.55 13.54 -15.65
CA GLY A 118 10.47 14.65 -15.91
C GLY A 118 11.03 15.34 -14.65
N THR A 119 10.37 15.27 -13.50
CA THR A 119 10.82 15.96 -12.26
C THR A 119 11.10 15.02 -11.09
N GLY A 120 10.66 13.75 -11.16
CA GLY A 120 10.82 12.76 -10.12
C GLY A 120 12.28 12.44 -9.83
N ALA A 121 12.63 12.39 -8.54
CA ALA A 121 14.01 12.18 -8.12
C ALA A 121 14.50 10.74 -8.33
N ALA A 122 13.62 9.74 -8.53
CA ALA A 122 14.00 8.32 -8.50
C ALA A 122 15.06 7.90 -9.52
N LEU A 123 15.23 8.66 -10.61
CA LEU A 123 16.26 8.41 -11.63
C LEU A 123 17.55 9.22 -11.38
N ASP A 124 17.53 10.16 -10.44
CA ASP A 124 18.65 11.01 -10.05
C ASP A 124 19.32 10.49 -8.78
N HIS A 125 20.44 9.79 -8.97
CA HIS A 125 21.22 9.12 -7.93
C HIS A 125 21.82 10.06 -6.89
N ALA A 126 21.99 11.33 -7.22
CA ALA A 126 22.45 12.34 -6.28
C ALA A 126 21.29 12.87 -5.42
N ARG A 127 20.08 12.93 -5.96
CA ARG A 127 18.92 13.53 -5.28
C ARG A 127 18.04 12.54 -4.52
N PHE A 128 17.76 11.36 -5.08
CA PHE A 128 16.80 10.46 -4.44
C PHE A 128 17.17 10.04 -3.02
N PRO A 129 18.44 9.86 -2.61
CA PRO A 129 18.76 9.46 -1.24
C PRO A 129 18.22 10.44 -0.18
N TYR A 130 18.34 11.74 -0.43
CA TYR A 130 17.83 12.78 0.46
C TYR A 130 16.29 12.81 0.49
N VAL A 131 15.66 12.68 -0.69
CA VAL A 131 14.19 12.65 -0.81
C VAL A 131 13.61 11.41 -0.12
N VAL A 132 14.27 10.25 -0.26
CA VAL A 132 13.86 8.99 0.39
C VAL A 132 14.00 9.08 1.90
N ALA A 133 15.11 9.62 2.41
CA ALA A 133 15.33 9.80 3.85
C ALA A 133 14.23 10.69 4.47
N GLU A 134 13.94 11.83 3.85
CA GLU A 134 12.91 12.76 4.33
C GLU A 134 11.51 12.16 4.27
N LEU A 135 11.15 11.50 3.17
CA LEU A 135 9.83 10.85 3.05
C LEU A 135 9.66 9.71 4.05
N ASN A 136 10.72 8.93 4.33
CA ASN A 136 10.65 7.91 5.37
C ASN A 136 10.50 8.52 6.76
N HIS A 137 11.24 9.60 7.06
CA HIS A 137 11.11 10.30 8.34
C HIS A 137 9.66 10.73 8.59
N GLN A 138 9.03 11.38 7.60
CA GLN A 138 7.62 11.80 7.67
C GLN A 138 6.65 10.61 7.80
N LEU A 139 6.97 9.47 7.18
CA LEU A 139 6.17 8.25 7.31
C LEU A 139 6.27 7.64 8.71
N ASP A 140 7.46 7.66 9.32
CA ASP A 140 7.66 7.19 10.69
C ASP A 140 6.99 8.14 11.69
N GLU A 141 7.13 9.46 11.54
CA GLU A 141 6.41 10.44 12.35
C GLU A 141 4.89 10.26 12.27
N TRP A 142 4.35 10.05 11.06
CA TRP A 142 2.93 9.76 10.87
C TRP A 142 2.46 8.56 11.68
N ARG A 143 3.27 7.50 11.76
CA ARG A 143 2.96 6.30 12.56
C ARG A 143 2.99 6.59 14.06
N GLU A 144 3.98 7.34 14.54
CA GLU A 144 4.16 7.61 15.97
C GLU A 144 3.05 8.51 16.55
N VAL A 145 2.42 9.34 15.72
CA VAL A 145 1.29 10.20 16.15
C VAL A 145 -0.08 9.53 16.03
N LEU A 146 -0.16 8.26 15.62
CA LEU A 146 -1.43 7.55 15.56
C LEU A 146 -2.01 7.34 16.97
N PRO A 147 -3.34 7.51 17.15
CA PRO A 147 -4.01 7.15 18.39
C PRO A 147 -3.73 5.71 18.83
N PRO A 148 -3.71 5.41 20.15
CA PRO A 148 -3.43 4.06 20.65
C PRO A 148 -4.31 2.96 20.06
N ALA A 149 -5.56 3.28 19.70
CA ALA A 149 -6.49 2.35 19.05
C ALA A 149 -6.02 1.85 17.67
N PHE A 150 -5.12 2.59 17.03
CA PHE A 150 -4.57 2.29 15.69
C PHE A 150 -3.07 2.00 15.71
N ALA A 151 -2.44 2.00 16.88
CA ALA A 151 -1.02 1.71 17.01
C ALA A 151 -0.68 0.29 16.52
N PHE A 152 0.50 0.15 15.94
CA PHE A 152 0.98 -1.12 15.39
C PHE A 152 2.50 -1.25 15.44
N SER A 153 2.99 -2.49 15.48
CA SER A 153 4.42 -2.81 15.43
C SER A 153 4.91 -3.11 14.02
N VAL A 154 6.16 -2.73 13.72
CA VAL A 154 6.83 -3.00 12.43
C VAL A 154 8.03 -3.88 12.70
N GLY A 155 8.00 -5.13 12.21
CA GLY A 155 9.09 -6.08 12.36
C GLY A 155 8.65 -7.52 12.09
N PHE A 156 9.63 -8.40 11.88
CA PHE A 156 9.44 -9.86 11.74
C PHE A 156 9.36 -10.57 13.09
N GLY A 157 9.37 -9.83 14.20
CA GLY A 157 9.50 -10.35 15.57
C GLY A 157 8.52 -11.47 15.89
N PHE A 158 9.08 -12.66 16.12
CA PHE A 158 8.44 -13.86 16.65
C PHE A 158 8.19 -13.80 18.17
N GLU A 159 8.13 -12.62 18.81
CA GLU A 159 7.79 -12.47 20.25
C GLU A 159 6.30 -12.67 20.54
N CYS A 160 5.67 -13.54 19.76
CA CYS A 160 4.24 -13.76 19.68
C CYS A 160 3.92 -15.24 19.42
N VAL A 161 4.86 -16.13 19.78
CA VAL A 161 4.65 -17.59 19.74
C VAL A 161 5.14 -18.20 21.05
N VAL A 162 4.40 -17.95 22.14
CA VAL A 162 4.21 -18.94 23.20
C VAL A 162 2.78 -18.77 23.73
N GLY A 163 1.90 -19.72 23.40
CA GLY A 163 0.55 -19.85 23.97
C GLY A 163 -0.58 -19.25 23.13
N ASN A 164 -1.25 -20.12 22.34
CA ASN A 164 -2.63 -20.13 21.81
C ASN A 164 -3.46 -18.82 21.64
N SER A 165 -2.84 -17.67 21.55
CA SER A 165 -3.47 -16.39 21.23
C SER A 165 -2.77 -15.89 19.98
N GLN A 166 -3.49 -15.77 18.87
CA GLN A 166 -3.01 -15.04 17.69
C GLN A 166 -2.57 -13.66 18.18
N SER A 167 -1.27 -13.42 18.34
CA SER A 167 -0.80 -12.12 18.80
C SER A 167 -1.06 -11.12 17.68
N GLN A 168 -2.15 -10.40 17.83
CA GLN A 168 -2.54 -9.35 16.92
C GLN A 168 -1.50 -8.23 17.09
N SER A 169 -0.64 -8.04 16.09
CA SER A 169 0.29 -6.90 15.98
C SER A 169 -0.44 -5.53 16.02
N THR A 170 -1.78 -5.54 15.96
CA THR A 170 -2.68 -4.40 15.90
C THR A 170 -3.94 -4.65 16.73
N ALA A 171 -4.36 -3.71 17.58
CA ALA A 171 -5.53 -3.89 18.45
C ALA A 171 -6.88 -3.90 17.71
N THR A 172 -6.94 -3.28 16.53
CA THR A 172 -8.17 -3.11 15.75
C THR A 172 -7.92 -3.43 14.27
N GLU A 173 -9.00 -3.74 13.56
CA GLU A 173 -8.98 -3.90 12.10
C GLU A 173 -8.44 -2.64 11.39
N HIS A 174 -8.86 -1.46 11.86
CA HIS A 174 -8.40 -0.16 11.38
C HIS A 174 -6.88 0.02 11.54
N GLY A 175 -6.32 -0.35 12.70
CA GLY A 175 -4.86 -0.36 12.91
C GLY A 175 -4.16 -1.33 11.95
N GLY A 176 -4.76 -2.49 11.70
CA GLY A 176 -4.29 -3.45 10.70
C GLY A 176 -4.25 -2.87 9.29
N PHE A 177 -5.32 -2.20 8.87
CA PHE A 177 -5.39 -1.54 7.56
C PHE A 177 -4.36 -0.41 7.41
N LEU A 178 -4.24 0.44 8.43
CA LEU A 178 -3.25 1.52 8.46
C LEU A 178 -1.81 0.99 8.38
N ARG A 179 -1.53 -0.15 9.04
CA ARG A 179 -0.25 -0.86 8.91
C ARG A 179 0.01 -1.32 7.48
N GLN A 180 -0.99 -1.82 6.76
CA GLN A 180 -0.86 -2.19 5.34
C GLN A 180 -0.48 -0.96 4.49
N ARG A 181 -1.15 0.16 4.72
CA ARG A 181 -0.86 1.42 4.00
C ARG A 181 0.55 1.97 4.32
N TYR A 182 0.98 1.89 5.57
CA TYR A 182 2.34 2.23 5.98
C TYR A 182 3.39 1.37 5.26
N LEU A 183 3.24 0.04 5.26
CA LEU A 183 4.21 -0.86 4.64
C LEU A 183 4.24 -0.70 3.11
N THR A 184 3.07 -0.48 2.49
CA THR A 184 2.99 -0.13 1.06
C THR A 184 3.77 1.14 0.78
N CYS A 185 3.51 2.21 1.52
CA CYS A 185 4.20 3.50 1.35
C CYS A 185 5.71 3.36 1.51
N ARG A 186 6.15 2.67 2.56
CA ARG A 186 7.57 2.40 2.82
C ARG A 186 8.23 1.65 1.67
N SER A 187 7.57 0.63 1.12
CA SER A 187 8.08 -0.09 -0.04
C SER A 187 8.21 0.81 -1.28
N VAL A 188 7.29 1.76 -1.48
CA VAL A 188 7.34 2.71 -2.60
C VAL A 188 8.42 3.77 -2.39
N ILE A 189 8.64 4.22 -1.15
CA ILE A 189 9.70 5.17 -0.80
C ILE A 189 11.09 4.58 -1.09
N TYR A 190 11.37 3.35 -0.68
CA TYR A 190 12.70 2.75 -0.85
C TYR A 190 12.94 2.06 -2.21
N ARG A 191 11.90 1.88 -3.03
CA ARG A 191 12.01 1.24 -4.35
C ARG A 191 13.05 1.86 -5.31
N PRO A 192 13.39 3.16 -5.29
CA PRO A 192 14.45 3.70 -6.15
C PRO A 192 15.80 3.02 -5.92
N TYR A 193 16.13 2.64 -4.67
CA TYR A 193 17.35 1.89 -4.36
C TYR A 193 17.39 0.52 -5.03
N LEU A 194 16.25 -0.21 -5.04
CA LEU A 194 16.17 -1.50 -5.73
C LEU A 194 16.28 -1.33 -7.24
N MET A 195 15.61 -0.33 -7.83
CA MET A 195 15.70 -0.09 -9.27
C MET A 195 17.12 0.28 -9.69
N TRP A 196 17.80 1.11 -8.90
CA TRP A 196 19.21 1.43 -9.12
C TRP A 196 20.09 0.17 -9.09
N MET A 197 19.94 -0.67 -8.06
CA MET A 197 20.68 -1.92 -7.95
C MET A 197 20.41 -2.90 -9.10
N LEU A 198 19.14 -3.05 -9.51
CA LEU A 198 18.72 -3.96 -10.57
C LEU A 198 19.11 -3.47 -11.97
N SER A 199 19.27 -2.16 -12.17
CA SER A 199 19.70 -1.58 -13.46
C SER A 199 21.17 -1.86 -13.81
N GLY A 200 21.96 -2.41 -12.90
CA GLY A 200 23.41 -2.59 -13.06
C GLY A 200 24.22 -1.29 -12.95
N MET A 201 23.57 -0.13 -12.80
CA MET A 201 24.23 1.17 -12.59
C MET A 201 24.96 1.25 -11.25
N ALA A 202 24.68 0.34 -10.32
CA ALA A 202 25.44 0.18 -9.07
C ALA A 202 26.80 -0.54 -9.26
N GLY A 203 27.08 -1.11 -10.44
CA GLY A 203 28.28 -1.94 -10.70
C GLY A 203 29.57 -1.18 -11.01
N GLY A 204 29.54 0.15 -11.11
CA GLY A 204 30.72 0.97 -11.43
C GLY A 204 31.63 1.27 -10.23
N ASN A 205 31.09 1.23 -9.01
CA ASN A 205 31.81 1.40 -7.74
C ASN A 205 31.26 0.36 -6.76
N ALA A 206 32.09 -0.16 -5.86
CA ALA A 206 31.64 -1.10 -4.82
C ALA A 206 30.32 -0.63 -4.20
N VAL A 207 29.28 -1.47 -4.27
CA VAL A 207 27.93 -1.13 -3.79
C VAL A 207 28.03 -0.66 -2.35
N SER A 208 27.62 0.58 -2.08
CA SER A 208 27.69 1.13 -0.72
C SER A 208 26.84 0.30 0.25
N GLN A 209 27.34 0.07 1.46
CA GLN A 209 26.58 -0.57 2.54
C GLN A 209 25.27 0.17 2.82
N ASP A 210 25.26 1.50 2.66
CA ASP A 210 24.05 2.31 2.82
C ASP A 210 22.99 1.97 1.77
N ALA A 211 23.40 1.68 0.53
CA ALA A 211 22.47 1.29 -0.51
C ALA A 211 21.85 -0.08 -0.23
N LEU A 212 22.67 -1.06 0.19
CA LEU A 212 22.18 -2.38 0.59
C LEU A 212 21.22 -2.29 1.78
N LYS A 213 21.51 -1.44 2.77
CA LYS A 213 20.61 -1.17 3.91
C LYS A 213 19.25 -0.67 3.44
N ASN A 214 19.23 0.28 2.50
CA ASN A 214 17.98 0.83 1.97
C ASN A 214 17.24 -0.14 1.03
N CYS A 215 17.96 -0.96 0.27
CA CYS A 215 17.37 -2.09 -0.45
C CYS A 215 16.70 -3.08 0.51
N LYS A 216 17.37 -3.42 1.62
CA LYS A 216 16.80 -4.27 2.67
C LYS A 216 15.52 -3.65 3.24
N ALA A 217 15.50 -2.34 3.53
CA ALA A 217 14.30 -1.66 4.01
C ALA A 217 13.12 -1.78 3.03
N CYS A 218 13.38 -1.71 1.71
CA CYS A 218 12.35 -1.94 0.70
C CYS A 218 11.84 -3.40 0.71
N LEU A 219 12.76 -4.36 0.73
CA LEU A 219 12.44 -5.79 0.68
C LEU A 219 11.69 -6.25 1.93
N ASP A 220 12.14 -5.80 3.11
CA ASP A 220 11.47 -6.01 4.38
C ASP A 220 10.06 -5.44 4.36
N ALA A 221 9.87 -4.20 3.85
CA ALA A 221 8.54 -3.60 3.74
C ALA A 221 7.61 -4.41 2.82
N CYS A 222 8.10 -4.85 1.65
CA CYS A 222 7.35 -5.73 0.74
C CYS A 222 6.94 -7.04 1.44
N LEU A 223 7.90 -7.72 2.05
CA LEU A 223 7.67 -9.03 2.64
C LEU A 223 6.80 -8.95 3.90
N LEU A 224 7.00 -7.94 4.76
CA LEU A 224 6.14 -7.67 5.90
C LEU A 224 4.71 -7.33 5.47
N HIS A 225 4.54 -6.58 4.37
CA HIS A 225 3.21 -6.28 3.85
C HIS A 225 2.53 -7.58 3.45
N ILE A 226 3.18 -8.41 2.63
CA ILE A 226 2.63 -9.68 2.17
C ILE A 226 2.24 -10.57 3.35
N LEU A 227 3.17 -10.85 4.28
CA LEU A 227 2.95 -11.80 5.37
C LEU A 227 1.92 -11.32 6.41
N ASN A 228 1.67 -10.01 6.49
CA ASN A 228 0.67 -9.43 7.39
C ASN A 228 -0.59 -8.96 6.69
N LEU A 229 -0.72 -9.20 5.39
CA LEU A 229 -1.97 -8.95 4.67
C LEU A 229 -3.06 -9.84 5.26
N ARG A 230 -4.25 -9.28 5.52
CA ARG A 230 -5.42 -9.96 6.10
C ARG A 230 -6.69 -9.41 5.45
N GLY A 231 -7.79 -10.16 5.57
CA GLY A 231 -9.10 -9.79 5.03
C GLY A 231 -9.82 -8.77 5.91
N PHE A 232 -9.26 -7.55 6.03
CA PHE A 232 -9.97 -6.43 6.65
C PHE A 232 -11.13 -5.99 5.76
N GLY A 233 -12.24 -5.58 6.36
CA GLY A 233 -13.47 -5.12 5.69
C GLY A 233 -13.20 -4.07 4.61
N GLN A 234 -12.40 -3.04 4.87
CA GLN A 234 -12.01 -2.06 3.85
C GLN A 234 -11.23 -2.72 2.70
N THR A 235 -10.24 -3.56 3.03
CA THR A 235 -9.41 -4.26 2.05
C THR A 235 -10.26 -5.16 1.14
N VAL A 236 -11.16 -5.94 1.72
CA VAL A 236 -12.03 -6.85 0.97
C VAL A 236 -13.07 -6.06 0.19
N LEU A 237 -13.77 -5.10 0.82
CA LEU A 237 -14.88 -4.38 0.19
C LEU A 237 -14.44 -3.49 -0.98
N VAL A 238 -13.26 -2.88 -0.88
CA VAL A 238 -12.82 -1.81 -1.80
C VAL A 238 -11.55 -2.20 -2.55
N ASP A 239 -10.54 -2.68 -1.82
CA ASP A 239 -9.17 -2.70 -2.33
C ASP A 239 -8.76 -4.03 -2.93
N THR A 240 -9.61 -5.08 -2.94
CA THR A 240 -9.21 -6.42 -3.42
C THR A 240 -8.54 -6.39 -4.79
N TRP A 241 -9.09 -5.61 -5.72
CA TRP A 241 -8.48 -5.43 -7.04
C TRP A 241 -7.08 -4.78 -6.94
N ILE A 242 -6.96 -3.60 -6.30
CA ILE A 242 -5.70 -2.86 -6.11
C ILE A 242 -4.66 -3.70 -5.36
N CYS A 243 -5.09 -4.35 -4.28
CA CYS A 243 -4.27 -5.19 -3.44
C CYS A 243 -3.71 -6.38 -4.24
N SER A 244 -4.51 -7.02 -5.09
CA SER A 244 -4.03 -8.12 -5.95
C SER A 244 -2.89 -7.67 -6.88
N LEU A 245 -3.02 -6.51 -7.52
CA LEU A 245 -1.99 -5.91 -8.38
C LEU A 245 -0.73 -5.56 -7.59
N SER A 246 -0.91 -4.88 -6.46
CA SER A 246 0.18 -4.48 -5.56
C SER A 246 0.97 -5.70 -5.05
N MET A 247 0.27 -6.78 -4.68
CA MET A 247 0.89 -8.02 -4.19
C MET A 247 1.59 -8.81 -5.29
N ALA A 248 1.04 -8.85 -6.51
CA ALA A 248 1.74 -9.38 -7.67
C ALA A 248 3.02 -8.58 -7.97
N GLY A 249 2.95 -7.25 -7.92
CA GLY A 249 4.12 -6.38 -8.06
C GLY A 249 5.16 -6.61 -6.97
N ALA A 250 4.74 -6.74 -5.71
CA ALA A 250 5.65 -7.03 -4.59
C ALA A 250 6.34 -8.40 -4.75
N MET A 251 5.62 -9.43 -5.21
CA MET A 251 6.21 -10.75 -5.52
C MET A 251 7.22 -10.68 -6.66
N LEU A 252 6.96 -9.89 -7.71
CA LEU A 252 7.92 -9.68 -8.80
C LEU A 252 9.18 -8.94 -8.32
N VAL A 253 9.04 -7.95 -7.43
CA VAL A 253 10.19 -7.26 -6.80
C VAL A 253 11.02 -8.24 -5.97
N LEU A 254 10.38 -9.08 -5.16
CA LEU A 254 11.07 -10.11 -4.38
C LEU A 254 11.78 -11.13 -5.28
N LEU A 255 11.13 -11.58 -6.36
CA LEU A 255 11.72 -12.47 -7.35
C LEU A 255 12.96 -11.84 -8.00
N ALA A 256 12.86 -10.59 -8.47
CA ALA A 256 13.99 -9.89 -9.08
C ALA A 256 15.17 -9.77 -8.11
N ALA A 257 14.91 -9.42 -6.85
CA ALA A 257 15.93 -9.33 -5.82
C ALA A 257 16.57 -10.71 -5.51
N CYS A 258 15.79 -11.80 -5.48
CA CYS A 258 16.32 -13.15 -5.29
C CYS A 258 17.27 -13.60 -6.40
N ARG A 259 17.21 -13.00 -7.60
CA ARG A 259 18.10 -13.31 -8.73
C ARG A 259 19.44 -12.57 -8.66
N VAL A 260 19.58 -11.56 -7.78
CA VAL A 260 20.82 -10.82 -7.57
C VAL A 260 21.42 -11.23 -6.22
N GLN A 261 22.59 -11.86 -6.22
CA GLN A 261 23.17 -12.47 -5.01
C GLN A 261 23.25 -11.50 -3.82
N ALA A 262 23.75 -10.28 -4.04
CA ALA A 262 23.87 -9.26 -2.98
C ALA A 262 22.52 -8.85 -2.36
N LEU A 263 21.42 -8.93 -3.12
CA LEU A 263 20.07 -8.64 -2.62
C LEU A 263 19.42 -9.88 -2.00
N LYS A 264 19.66 -11.06 -2.58
CA LYS A 264 19.20 -12.35 -2.04
C LYS A 264 19.69 -12.57 -0.61
N ASP A 265 20.95 -12.22 -0.32
CA ASP A 265 21.53 -12.36 1.02
C ASP A 265 20.83 -11.48 2.08
N LEU A 266 20.04 -10.49 1.65
CA LEU A 266 19.24 -9.63 2.53
C LEU A 266 17.85 -10.20 2.83
N ILE A 267 17.40 -11.23 2.09
CA ILE A 267 16.05 -11.79 2.17
C ILE A 267 16.08 -13.10 2.96
N GLY A 268 15.37 -13.11 4.09
CA GLY A 268 15.22 -14.28 4.95
C GLY A 268 14.34 -15.38 4.36
N PRO A 269 14.31 -16.57 4.98
CA PRO A 269 13.54 -17.74 4.51
C PRO A 269 12.02 -17.52 4.53
N GLU A 270 11.53 -16.49 5.21
CA GLU A 270 10.11 -16.15 5.31
C GLU A 270 9.49 -15.84 3.95
N VAL A 271 10.31 -15.46 2.95
CA VAL A 271 9.87 -15.26 1.56
C VAL A 271 9.21 -16.50 0.96
N LEU A 272 9.59 -17.71 1.40
CA LEU A 272 9.03 -18.97 0.92
C LEU A 272 7.57 -19.20 1.34
N ARG A 273 7.06 -18.40 2.30
CA ARG A 273 5.65 -18.42 2.72
C ARG A 273 4.79 -17.38 1.99
N ALA A 274 5.42 -16.45 1.27
CA ALA A 274 4.76 -15.27 0.72
C ALA A 274 3.72 -15.65 -0.36
N GLY A 275 4.11 -16.48 -1.34
CA GLY A 275 3.21 -16.84 -2.43
C GLY A 275 1.99 -17.63 -1.97
N GLU A 276 2.19 -18.68 -1.18
CA GLU A 276 1.09 -19.49 -0.64
C GLU A 276 0.09 -18.65 0.16
N HIS A 277 0.60 -17.82 1.07
CA HIS A 277 -0.22 -16.92 1.90
C HIS A 277 -1.11 -16.00 1.06
N LEU A 278 -0.53 -15.37 0.02
CA LEU A 278 -1.29 -14.49 -0.87
C LEU A 278 -2.35 -15.23 -1.69
N ARG A 279 -2.02 -16.42 -2.23
CA ARG A 279 -2.97 -17.20 -3.02
C ARG A 279 -4.19 -17.59 -2.18
N GLN A 280 -3.97 -18.11 -0.98
CA GLN A 280 -5.05 -18.47 -0.07
C GLN A 280 -5.96 -17.28 0.25
N LEU A 281 -5.39 -16.12 0.55
CA LEU A 281 -6.15 -14.90 0.85
C LEU A 281 -6.96 -14.42 -0.35
N LEU A 282 -6.30 -14.21 -1.49
CA LEU A 282 -6.95 -13.63 -2.67
C LEU A 282 -8.02 -14.56 -3.25
N GLN A 283 -7.79 -15.88 -3.25
CA GLN A 283 -8.80 -16.87 -3.63
C GLN A 283 -9.98 -16.85 -2.65
N GLY A 284 -9.70 -16.77 -1.34
CA GLY A 284 -10.74 -16.64 -0.32
C GLY A 284 -11.60 -15.39 -0.52
N TRP A 285 -10.98 -14.23 -0.79
CA TRP A 285 -11.71 -12.98 -1.05
C TRP A 285 -12.54 -13.06 -2.32
N GLN A 286 -12.01 -13.65 -3.41
CA GLN A 286 -12.80 -13.86 -4.63
C GLN A 286 -14.02 -14.76 -4.38
N GLY A 287 -13.86 -15.81 -3.58
CA GLY A 287 -14.96 -16.71 -3.21
C GLY A 287 -16.10 -15.98 -2.48
N VAL A 288 -15.77 -15.05 -1.57
CA VAL A 288 -16.76 -14.22 -0.85
C VAL A 288 -17.55 -13.32 -1.80
N MET A 289 -16.92 -12.85 -2.87
CA MET A 289 -17.51 -11.88 -3.80
C MET A 289 -18.28 -12.54 -4.96
N GLY A 290 -18.17 -13.86 -5.12
CA GLY A 290 -18.88 -14.64 -6.12
C GLY A 290 -18.44 -14.40 -7.57
N GLU A 291 -19.19 -15.03 -8.47
CA GLU A 291 -19.01 -15.01 -9.93
C GLU A 291 -19.65 -13.78 -10.60
N PRO A 292 -19.13 -13.31 -11.76
CA PRO A 292 -17.88 -13.77 -12.38
C PRO A 292 -16.65 -13.32 -11.59
N THR A 293 -15.59 -14.12 -11.59
CA THR A 293 -14.27 -13.69 -11.10
C THR A 293 -13.71 -12.50 -11.89
N SER A 294 -12.73 -11.81 -11.33
CA SER A 294 -12.07 -10.69 -12.02
C SER A 294 -10.86 -11.18 -12.79
N PRO A 295 -10.82 -11.04 -14.13
CA PRO A 295 -9.69 -11.53 -14.94
C PRO A 295 -8.34 -10.94 -14.51
N SER A 296 -8.33 -9.68 -14.05
CA SER A 296 -7.12 -9.03 -13.53
C SER A 296 -6.67 -9.60 -12.18
N VAL A 297 -7.61 -9.96 -11.30
CA VAL A 297 -7.28 -10.61 -10.02
C VAL A 297 -6.78 -12.03 -10.26
N ASP A 298 -7.41 -12.77 -11.18
CA ASP A 298 -6.97 -14.10 -11.59
C ASP A 298 -5.56 -14.05 -12.20
N GLN A 299 -5.28 -13.05 -13.03
CA GLN A 299 -3.94 -12.83 -13.58
C GLN A 299 -2.92 -12.50 -12.47
N ALA A 300 -3.28 -11.68 -11.49
CA ALA A 300 -2.41 -11.38 -10.35
C ALA A 300 -2.10 -12.65 -9.54
N ILE A 301 -3.10 -13.50 -9.27
CA ILE A 301 -2.92 -14.79 -8.58
C ILE A 301 -1.98 -15.71 -9.37
N ARG A 302 -2.09 -15.76 -10.71
CA ARG A 302 -1.16 -16.51 -11.56
C ARG A 302 0.27 -15.99 -11.45
N ILE A 303 0.46 -14.67 -11.58
CA ILE A 303 1.78 -14.04 -11.44
C ILE A 303 2.40 -14.35 -10.07
N ILE A 304 1.62 -14.27 -9.00
CA ILE A 304 2.05 -14.62 -7.64
C ILE A 304 2.50 -16.09 -7.58
N SER A 305 1.72 -17.00 -8.16
CA SER A 305 2.03 -18.44 -8.19
C SER A 305 3.33 -18.74 -8.96
N ASP A 306 3.51 -18.11 -10.11
CA ASP A 306 4.70 -18.31 -10.95
C ASP A 306 5.94 -17.72 -10.24
N ALA A 307 5.82 -16.50 -9.70
CA ALA A 307 6.90 -15.85 -8.97
C ALA A 307 7.34 -16.68 -7.74
N ASP A 308 6.38 -17.23 -7.00
CA ASP A 308 6.66 -18.12 -5.87
C ASP A 308 7.43 -19.37 -6.30
N GLY A 309 7.00 -20.05 -7.38
CA GLY A 309 7.69 -21.21 -7.93
C GLY A 309 9.15 -20.91 -8.31
N PHE A 310 9.41 -19.75 -8.93
CA PHE A 310 10.77 -19.33 -9.24
C PHE A 310 11.59 -18.98 -8.00
N ILE A 311 11.01 -18.32 -7.00
CA ILE A 311 11.69 -18.03 -5.73
C ILE A 311 12.07 -19.34 -5.04
N GLN A 312 11.15 -20.31 -4.94
CA GLN A 312 11.44 -21.62 -4.34
C GLN A 312 12.61 -22.33 -5.05
N HIS A 313 12.64 -22.32 -6.38
CA HIS A 313 13.73 -22.91 -7.16
C HIS A 313 15.09 -22.26 -6.84
N VAL A 314 15.13 -20.93 -6.74
CA VAL A 314 16.36 -20.17 -6.40
C VAL A 314 16.90 -20.51 -5.00
N TYR A 315 16.03 -20.79 -4.04
CA TYR A 315 16.45 -21.18 -2.68
C TYR A 315 16.85 -22.66 -2.59
N ARG A 316 16.17 -23.57 -3.30
CA ARG A 316 16.56 -25.00 -3.36
C ARG A 316 17.95 -25.18 -3.98
N ALA A 317 18.21 -24.56 -5.13
CA ALA A 317 19.52 -24.63 -5.80
C ALA A 317 20.69 -24.12 -4.93
N ALA A 318 20.43 -23.16 -4.03
CA ALA A 318 21.44 -22.67 -3.10
C ALA A 318 21.69 -23.64 -1.93
N GLY A 319 20.67 -24.34 -1.46
CA GLY A 319 20.80 -25.40 -0.45
C GLY A 319 21.67 -26.56 -0.94
N ASP A 320 21.46 -27.00 -2.18
CA ASP A 320 22.23 -28.08 -2.81
C ASP A 320 23.70 -27.68 -3.07
N SER A 321 23.95 -26.40 -3.38
CA SER A 321 25.31 -25.89 -3.55
C SER A 321 26.11 -25.81 -2.23
N GLN A 322 25.42 -25.60 -1.10
CA GLN A 322 26.05 -25.58 0.23
C GLN A 322 26.31 -26.97 0.80
N SER A 323 25.49 -27.97 0.44
CA SER A 323 25.70 -29.36 0.87
C SER A 323 26.88 -30.02 0.14
N ILE A 324 27.09 -29.72 -1.15
CA ILE A 324 28.23 -30.20 -1.94
C ILE A 324 29.57 -29.59 -1.47
N ARG A 325 29.58 -28.35 -0.97
CA ARG A 325 30.80 -27.70 -0.43
C ARG A 325 31.19 -28.16 0.99
N ARG A 326 30.32 -28.92 1.66
CA ARG A 326 30.54 -29.45 3.02
C ARG A 326 30.93 -30.93 3.03
N GLN A 327 31.05 -31.55 1.85
CA GLN A 327 31.64 -32.88 1.65
C GLN A 327 33.05 -32.71 1.06
#